data_AF-A0A5B8W7I4-F1
#
_entry.id   AF-A0A5B8W7I4-F1
#
_cell.length_a   1.000
_cell.length_b   1.000
_cell.length_c   1.000
_cell.angle_alpha   90.00
_cell.angle_beta   90.00
_cell.angle_gamma   90.00
#
_symmetry.space_group_name_H-M   'P 1'
#
loop_
_entity.id
_entity.type
_entity.pdbx_description
1 polymer ?
#
loop_
_entity_poly.entity_id
_entity_poly.type
_entity_poly.pdbx_seq_one_letter_code
_entity_poly.pdbx_strand_id
1 'polypeptide(L)'
;MENITFQIQAPDFSFEEIAKDKAQSIIRFHLYGNGLIQYVSGGNHELGDRVEAEIRTLYNKTEQLVCISELITFLTDNVIQFNNNPYNGYSDEDKKMYAKGINKLKYILYSLATATCGYSFDTNSFNNEEVTELSQKIDKVLSELETIKMGNGVLGDMIDELKDEINSLKSSYVLGKKTWKQKATGIIVSFAGNKGGDAIWDAIKPYLKDFMTNQAPEVIHKLLT
;
A
#
# COMPACT_ATOMS: atom_id res chain seq x y z
N MET A 1 32.30 32.92 -29.07
CA MET A 1 30.88 32.60 -28.80
C MET A 1 30.70 32.77 -27.30
N GLU A 2 29.93 33.77 -26.88
CA GLU A 2 29.62 33.96 -25.47
C GLU A 2 28.61 32.88 -25.04
N ASN A 3 28.94 32.12 -24.00
CA ASN A 3 28.01 31.17 -23.39
C ASN A 3 26.95 31.98 -22.63
N ILE A 4 25.75 32.07 -23.19
CA ILE A 4 24.59 32.60 -22.49
C ILE A 4 24.09 31.51 -21.54
N THR A 5 24.26 31.72 -20.23
CA THR A 5 23.66 30.89 -19.19
C THR A 5 22.30 31.44 -18.78
N PHE A 6 21.23 30.70 -19.11
CA PHE A 6 19.89 30.98 -18.60
C PHE A 6 19.70 30.31 -17.24
N GLN A 7 19.46 31.09 -16.19
CA GLN A 7 18.95 30.56 -14.92
C GLN A 7 17.42 30.59 -14.95
N ILE A 8 16.81 29.41 -15.07
CA ILE A 8 15.36 29.25 -14.92
C ILE A 8 15.06 29.24 -13.41
N GLN A 9 14.18 30.12 -12.96
CA GLN A 9 13.73 30.12 -11.57
C GLN A 9 12.97 28.84 -11.27
N ALA A 10 13.24 28.25 -10.11
CA ALA A 10 12.43 27.14 -9.63
C ALA A 10 10.99 27.62 -9.39
N PRO A 11 9.98 26.79 -9.69
CA PRO A 11 8.59 27.12 -9.38
C PRO A 11 8.40 27.28 -7.86
N ASP A 12 7.44 28.14 -7.49
CA ASP A 12 7.03 28.41 -6.11
C ASP A 12 5.92 27.48 -5.61
N PHE A 13 5.61 26.43 -6.38
CA PHE A 13 4.61 25.41 -6.08
C PHE A 13 5.19 24.00 -6.18
N SER A 14 4.53 23.04 -5.55
CA SER A 14 4.77 21.61 -5.76
C SER A 14 3.73 20.99 -6.70
N PHE A 15 4.15 19.99 -7.48
CA PHE A 15 3.24 19.22 -8.32
C PHE A 15 2.15 18.48 -7.49
N GLU A 16 2.46 18.15 -6.24
CA GLU A 16 1.50 17.55 -5.31
C GLU A 16 0.39 18.52 -4.93
N GLU A 17 0.70 19.80 -4.65
CA GLU A 17 -0.29 20.83 -4.36
C GLU A 17 -1.24 21.04 -5.55
N ILE A 18 -0.72 21.11 -6.78
CA ILE A 18 -1.56 21.22 -7.99
C ILE A 18 -2.51 20.03 -8.12
N ALA A 19 -2.01 18.81 -7.87
CA ALA A 19 -2.84 17.60 -7.93
C ALA A 19 -3.94 17.59 -6.85
N LYS A 20 -3.61 18.05 -5.64
CA LYS A 20 -4.58 18.21 -4.54
C LYS A 20 -5.62 19.27 -4.85
N ASP A 21 -5.22 20.42 -5.38
CA ASP A 21 -6.15 21.48 -5.80
C ASP A 21 -7.10 20.99 -6.90
N LYS A 22 -6.60 20.20 -7.85
CA LYS A 22 -7.43 19.54 -8.86
C LYS A 22 -8.43 18.58 -8.21
N ALA A 23 -8.01 17.74 -7.27
CA ALA A 23 -8.92 16.85 -6.56
C ALA A 23 -10.01 17.63 -5.82
N GLN A 24 -9.65 18.72 -5.13
CA GLN A 24 -10.62 19.58 -4.44
C GLN A 24 -11.60 20.26 -5.40
N SER A 25 -11.13 20.67 -6.58
CA SER A 25 -11.99 21.18 -7.66
C SER A 25 -13.01 20.13 -8.09
N ILE A 26 -12.56 18.89 -8.39
CA ILE A 26 -13.44 17.79 -8.79
C ILE A 26 -14.46 17.49 -7.68
N ILE A 27 -14.02 17.45 -6.42
CA ILE A 27 -14.91 17.25 -5.27
C ILE A 27 -15.99 18.32 -5.27
N ARG A 28 -15.59 19.59 -5.31
CA ARG A 28 -16.51 20.73 -5.20
C ARG A 28 -17.54 20.77 -6.33
N PHE A 29 -17.11 20.51 -7.57
CA PHE A 29 -17.97 20.71 -8.74
C PHE A 29 -18.74 19.47 -9.16
N HIS A 30 -18.25 18.26 -8.86
CA HIS A 30 -18.87 17.01 -9.33
C HIS A 30 -19.37 16.11 -8.20
N LEU A 31 -18.63 16.01 -7.10
CA LEU A 31 -18.89 15.02 -6.06
C LEU A 31 -19.60 15.58 -4.82
N TYR A 32 -19.66 16.90 -4.67
CA TYR A 32 -20.35 17.53 -3.55
C TYR A 32 -21.84 17.74 -3.85
N GLY A 33 -22.68 17.60 -2.82
CA GLY A 33 -24.12 17.82 -2.92
C GLY A 33 -24.86 16.80 -3.80
N ASN A 34 -25.74 17.29 -4.68
CA ASN A 34 -26.66 16.43 -5.43
C ASN A 34 -25.97 15.57 -6.51
N GLY A 35 -24.77 15.93 -6.97
CA GLY A 35 -24.08 15.20 -8.03
C GLY A 35 -23.80 13.74 -7.68
N LEU A 36 -23.28 13.50 -6.48
CA LEU A 36 -22.98 12.16 -5.97
C LEU A 36 -24.24 11.37 -5.65
N ILE A 37 -25.23 12.00 -5.04
CA ILE A 37 -26.53 11.39 -4.72
C ILE A 37 -27.23 10.94 -6.02
N GLN A 38 -27.25 11.80 -7.04
CA GLN A 38 -27.82 11.46 -8.34
C GLN A 38 -27.06 10.34 -9.03
N TYR A 39 -25.73 10.28 -8.93
CA TYR A 39 -24.97 9.16 -9.50
C TYR A 39 -25.34 7.84 -8.83
N VAL A 40 -25.36 7.83 -7.49
CA VAL A 40 -25.68 6.66 -6.69
C VAL A 40 -27.10 6.16 -6.95
N SER A 41 -28.07 7.08 -7.09
CA SER A 41 -29.46 6.75 -7.40
C SER A 41 -29.70 6.42 -8.88
N GLY A 42 -28.68 6.54 -9.74
CA GLY A 42 -28.76 6.28 -11.17
C GLY A 42 -29.31 7.44 -12.00
N GLY A 43 -29.51 8.63 -11.42
CA GLY A 43 -29.90 9.84 -12.15
C GLY A 43 -28.76 10.53 -12.92
N ASN A 44 -27.49 10.16 -12.69
CA ASN A 44 -26.34 10.81 -13.33
C ASN A 44 -25.28 9.79 -13.76
N HIS A 45 -25.52 9.02 -14.83
CA HIS A 45 -24.60 7.95 -15.25
C HIS A 45 -23.23 8.44 -15.74
N GLU A 46 -23.12 9.68 -16.21
CA GLU A 46 -21.91 10.26 -16.81
C GLU A 46 -20.93 10.85 -15.78
N LEU A 47 -21.25 10.79 -14.48
CA LEU A 47 -20.35 11.35 -13.44
C LEU A 47 -18.96 10.71 -13.49
N GLY A 48 -18.90 9.38 -13.67
CA GLY A 48 -17.64 8.65 -13.76
C GLY A 48 -16.76 9.15 -14.90
N ASP A 49 -17.34 9.28 -16.09
CA ASP A 49 -16.63 9.73 -17.29
C ASP A 49 -16.10 11.17 -17.14
N ARG A 50 -16.88 12.06 -16.51
CA ARG A 50 -16.45 13.45 -16.25
C ARG A 50 -15.29 13.51 -15.26
N VAL A 51 -15.38 12.76 -14.17
CA VAL A 51 -14.31 12.67 -13.16
C VAL A 51 -13.03 12.12 -13.81
N GLU A 52 -13.15 11.05 -14.60
CA GLU A 52 -12.03 10.48 -15.33
C GLU A 52 -11.40 11.49 -16.30
N ALA A 53 -12.22 12.18 -17.11
CA ALA A 53 -11.75 13.17 -18.06
C ALA A 53 -10.95 14.29 -17.37
N GLU A 54 -11.42 14.78 -16.22
CA GLU A 54 -10.70 15.81 -15.46
C GLU A 54 -9.37 15.31 -14.89
N ILE A 55 -9.31 14.09 -14.36
CA ILE A 55 -8.06 13.50 -13.85
C ILE A 55 -7.04 13.38 -14.98
N ARG A 56 -7.49 12.96 -16.18
CA ARG A 56 -6.61 12.83 -17.36
C ARG A 56 -6.02 14.15 -17.85
N THR A 57 -6.52 15.31 -17.40
CA THR A 57 -5.92 16.62 -17.71
C THR A 57 -4.61 16.88 -16.95
N LEU A 58 -4.31 16.10 -15.90
CA LEU A 58 -3.02 16.16 -15.19
C LEU A 58 -1.93 15.50 -16.03
N TYR A 59 -0.77 16.15 -16.13
CA TYR A 59 0.29 15.77 -17.08
C TYR A 59 1.10 14.57 -16.59
N ASN A 60 1.32 14.45 -15.28
CA ASN A 60 2.15 13.40 -14.71
C ASN A 60 1.31 12.27 -14.07
N LYS A 61 1.76 11.03 -14.24
CA LYS A 61 1.22 9.85 -13.55
C LYS A 61 1.21 10.02 -12.03
N THR A 62 2.23 10.65 -11.45
CA THR A 62 2.28 10.92 -10.01
C THR A 62 1.16 11.87 -9.58
N GLU A 63 0.93 12.96 -10.32
CA GLU A 63 -0.15 13.91 -10.05
C GLU A 63 -1.52 13.23 -10.16
N GLN A 64 -1.72 12.44 -11.22
CA GLN A 64 -2.93 11.65 -11.41
C GLN A 64 -3.17 10.71 -10.23
N LEU A 65 -2.13 10.01 -9.75
CA LEU A 65 -2.24 9.10 -8.62
C LEU A 65 -2.56 9.83 -7.31
N VAL A 66 -1.93 10.98 -7.06
CA VAL A 66 -2.24 11.84 -5.89
C VAL A 66 -3.69 12.29 -5.95
N CYS A 67 -4.14 12.83 -7.10
CA CYS A 67 -5.52 13.25 -7.28
C CYS A 67 -6.50 12.09 -7.07
N ILE A 68 -6.23 10.92 -7.64
CA ILE A 68 -7.06 9.71 -7.47
C ILE A 68 -7.13 9.31 -5.98
N SER A 69 -6.00 9.34 -5.27
CA SER A 69 -5.93 9.01 -3.84
C SER A 69 -6.82 9.92 -3.01
N GLU A 70 -6.73 11.24 -3.21
CA GLU A 70 -7.58 12.23 -2.52
C GLU A 70 -9.07 11.98 -2.76
N LEU A 71 -9.46 11.66 -4.00
CA LEU A 71 -10.85 11.35 -4.35
C LEU A 71 -11.33 10.05 -3.67
N ILE A 72 -10.49 9.01 -3.62
CA ILE A 72 -10.83 7.75 -2.93
C ILE A 72 -11.00 7.98 -1.42
N THR A 73 -10.15 8.77 -0.80
CA THR A 73 -10.26 9.16 0.61
C THR A 73 -11.58 9.88 0.86
N PHE A 74 -11.87 10.94 0.08
CA PHE A 74 -13.14 11.66 0.16
C PHE A 74 -14.36 10.73 0.05
N LEU A 75 -14.38 9.83 -0.94
CA LEU A 75 -15.50 8.90 -1.13
C LEU A 75 -15.63 7.90 0.02
N THR A 76 -14.53 7.53 0.67
CA THR A 76 -14.53 6.66 1.86
C THR A 76 -15.11 7.39 3.06
N ASP A 77 -14.63 8.59 3.33
CA ASP A 77 -15.12 9.43 4.43
C ASP A 77 -16.60 9.76 4.25
N ASN A 78 -17.03 10.02 3.02
CA ASN A 78 -18.42 10.31 2.73
C ASN A 78 -19.36 9.13 3.04
N VAL A 79 -18.96 7.89 2.73
CA VAL A 79 -19.72 6.69 3.12
C VAL A 79 -19.78 6.53 4.63
N ILE A 80 -18.66 6.76 5.33
CA ILE A 80 -18.60 6.68 6.80
C ILE A 80 -19.56 7.71 7.41
N GLN A 81 -19.48 8.97 6.97
CA GLN A 81 -20.34 10.05 7.43
C GLN A 81 -21.81 9.76 7.13
N PHE A 82 -22.13 9.28 5.94
CA PHE A 82 -23.50 8.91 5.56
C PHE A 82 -24.04 7.78 6.45
N ASN A 83 -23.26 6.71 6.67
CA ASN A 83 -23.71 5.57 7.47
C ASN A 83 -23.89 5.90 8.95
N ASN A 84 -23.01 6.75 9.47
CA ASN A 84 -22.96 7.11 10.89
C ASN A 84 -23.82 8.31 11.27
N ASN A 85 -24.45 9.01 10.31
CA ASN A 85 -25.32 10.14 10.60
C ASN A 85 -26.65 9.64 11.21
N PRO A 86 -26.91 9.89 12.52
CA PRO A 86 -28.12 9.39 13.18
C PRO A 86 -29.38 10.16 12.77
N TYR A 87 -29.24 11.28 12.07
CA TYR A 87 -30.34 12.18 11.69
C TYR A 87 -30.84 11.99 10.26
N ASN A 88 -30.26 11.08 9.49
CA ASN A 88 -30.58 10.96 8.07
C ASN A 88 -31.83 10.11 7.77
N GLY A 89 -32.34 9.36 8.75
CA GLY A 89 -33.57 8.55 8.62
C GLY A 89 -33.51 7.43 7.57
N TYR A 90 -32.34 7.14 7.01
CA TYR A 90 -32.17 6.15 5.94
C TYR A 90 -32.18 4.72 6.49
N SER A 91 -32.86 3.83 5.76
CA SER A 91 -32.85 2.40 6.06
C SER A 91 -31.47 1.78 5.85
N ASP A 92 -31.25 0.58 6.38
CA ASP A 92 -30.03 -0.19 6.11
C ASP A 92 -29.91 -0.53 4.62
N GLU A 93 -31.04 -0.75 3.93
CA GLU A 93 -31.09 -0.93 2.49
C GLU A 93 -30.61 0.31 1.73
N ASP A 94 -31.05 1.50 2.13
CA ASP A 94 -30.62 2.78 1.53
C ASP A 94 -29.11 2.99 1.71
N LYS A 95 -28.59 2.71 2.92
CA LYS A 95 -27.16 2.79 3.23
C LYS A 95 -26.33 1.81 2.39
N LYS A 96 -26.81 0.58 2.20
CA LYS A 96 -26.18 -0.42 1.32
C LYS A 96 -26.20 0.02 -0.14
N MET A 97 -27.33 0.55 -0.61
CA MET A 97 -27.45 1.10 -1.97
C MET A 97 -26.48 2.26 -2.17
N TYR A 98 -26.38 3.15 -1.19
CA TYR A 98 -25.44 4.27 -1.21
C TYR A 98 -24.00 3.81 -1.33
N ALA A 99 -23.57 2.94 -0.41
CA ALA A 99 -22.23 2.37 -0.43
C ALA A 99 -21.92 1.63 -1.75
N LYS A 100 -22.89 0.92 -2.32
CA LYS A 100 -22.73 0.24 -3.62
C LYS A 100 -22.52 1.23 -4.76
N GLY A 101 -23.26 2.34 -4.79
CA GLY A 101 -23.06 3.40 -5.78
C GLY A 101 -21.66 4.03 -5.66
N ILE A 102 -21.24 4.37 -4.44
CA ILE A 102 -19.89 4.88 -4.20
C ILE A 102 -18.79 3.90 -4.63
N ASN A 103 -18.99 2.60 -4.39
CA ASN A 103 -18.03 1.56 -4.79
C ASN A 103 -17.87 1.47 -6.31
N LYS A 104 -18.90 1.78 -7.11
CA LYS A 104 -18.75 1.86 -8.58
C LYS A 104 -17.81 2.99 -8.97
N LEU A 105 -17.93 4.15 -8.35
CA LEU A 105 -17.05 5.28 -8.63
C LEU A 105 -15.62 5.00 -8.18
N LYS A 106 -15.44 4.39 -7.00
CA LYS A 106 -14.12 3.91 -6.53
C LYS A 106 -13.51 2.91 -7.50
N TYR A 107 -14.30 1.99 -8.04
CA TYR A 107 -13.81 1.02 -9.03
C TYR A 107 -13.30 1.71 -10.31
N ILE A 108 -13.98 2.75 -10.79
CA ILE A 108 -13.50 3.57 -11.93
C ILE A 108 -12.15 4.21 -11.57
N LEU A 109 -12.04 4.83 -10.39
CA LEU A 109 -10.80 5.47 -9.94
C LEU A 109 -9.64 4.48 -9.79
N TYR A 110 -9.89 3.29 -9.22
CA TYR A 110 -8.90 2.23 -9.12
C TYR A 110 -8.46 1.72 -10.50
N SER A 111 -9.41 1.50 -11.41
CA SER A 111 -9.13 1.07 -12.78
C SER A 111 -8.31 2.12 -13.53
N LEU A 112 -8.64 3.40 -13.34
CA LEU A 112 -7.92 4.52 -13.92
C LEU A 112 -6.47 4.56 -13.44
N ALA A 113 -6.22 4.45 -12.13
CA ALA A 113 -4.86 4.43 -11.60
C ALA A 113 -4.03 3.25 -12.10
N THR A 114 -4.64 2.09 -12.29
CA THR A 114 -3.95 0.95 -12.92
C THR A 114 -3.63 1.25 -14.38
N ALA A 115 -4.59 1.77 -15.14
CA ALA A 115 -4.42 2.04 -16.56
C ALA A 115 -3.44 3.18 -16.87
N THR A 116 -3.46 4.27 -16.09
CA THR A 116 -2.65 5.47 -16.38
C THR A 116 -1.37 5.52 -15.57
N CYS A 117 -1.43 5.13 -14.29
CA CYS A 117 -0.30 5.21 -13.38
C CYS A 117 0.46 3.89 -13.24
N GLY A 118 -0.09 2.77 -13.72
CA GLY A 118 0.47 1.44 -13.48
C GLY A 118 0.36 1.00 -12.02
N TYR A 119 -0.48 1.67 -11.23
CA TYR A 119 -0.64 1.40 -9.80
C TYR A 119 -1.86 0.50 -9.56
N SER A 120 -1.64 -0.66 -8.96
CA SER A 120 -2.70 -1.59 -8.59
C SER A 120 -3.01 -1.47 -7.10
N PHE A 121 -4.22 -1.01 -6.79
CA PHE A 121 -4.80 -1.03 -5.45
C PHE A 121 -5.33 -2.44 -5.13
N ASP A 122 -4.41 -3.41 -5.08
CA ASP A 122 -4.75 -4.73 -4.58
C ASP A 122 -4.89 -4.65 -3.05
N THR A 123 -5.91 -5.26 -2.46
CA THR A 123 -5.98 -5.45 -1.00
C THR A 123 -4.83 -6.33 -0.50
N ASN A 124 -4.21 -7.06 -1.43
CA ASN A 124 -2.96 -7.78 -1.25
C ASN A 124 -1.72 -6.87 -1.35
N SER A 125 -1.80 -5.58 -1.67
CA SER A 125 -0.63 -4.69 -1.69
C SER A 125 -0.30 -4.18 -0.29
N PHE A 126 0.98 -4.08 0.06
CA PHE A 126 1.43 -3.38 1.27
C PHE A 126 1.24 -1.87 1.11
N ASN A 127 0.78 -1.20 2.16
CA ASN A 127 0.85 0.26 2.23
C ASN A 127 2.26 0.71 2.69
N ASN A 128 2.55 2.01 2.61
CA ASN A 128 3.88 2.55 2.93
C ASN A 128 4.27 2.37 4.41
N GLU A 129 3.31 2.47 5.32
CA GLU A 129 3.54 2.24 6.76
C GLU A 129 3.93 0.78 7.01
N GLU A 130 3.19 -0.18 6.42
CA GLU A 130 3.47 -1.61 6.48
C GLU A 130 4.84 -1.94 5.86
N VAL A 131 5.19 -1.33 4.72
CA VAL A 131 6.52 -1.51 4.12
C VAL A 131 7.62 -0.99 5.04
N THR A 132 7.41 0.17 5.66
CA THR A 132 8.38 0.78 6.59
C THR A 132 8.57 -0.10 7.83
N GLU A 133 7.49 -0.51 8.47
CA GLU A 133 7.52 -1.38 9.65
C GLU A 133 8.18 -2.73 9.33
N LEU A 134 7.83 -3.36 8.20
CA LEU A 134 8.42 -4.63 7.80
C LEU A 134 9.90 -4.48 7.44
N SER A 135 10.29 -3.38 6.79
CA SER A 135 11.69 -3.11 6.47
C SER A 135 12.53 -2.97 7.74
N GLN A 136 12.02 -2.23 8.74
CA GLN A 136 12.66 -2.09 10.04
C GLN A 136 12.82 -3.44 10.77
N LYS A 137 11.80 -4.30 10.71
CA LYS A 137 11.89 -5.65 11.28
C LYS A 137 12.90 -6.53 10.55
N ILE A 138 12.94 -6.47 9.21
CA ILE A 138 13.97 -7.16 8.43
C ILE A 138 15.36 -6.67 8.81
N ASP A 139 15.56 -5.35 8.90
CA ASP A 139 16.86 -4.75 9.29
C ASP A 139 17.31 -5.20 10.67
N LYS A 140 16.39 -5.29 11.63
CA LYS A 140 16.67 -5.85 12.95
C LYS A 140 17.14 -7.30 12.84
N VAL A 141 16.44 -8.16 12.10
CA VAL A 141 16.84 -9.57 11.92
C VAL A 141 18.21 -9.69 11.26
N LEU A 142 18.48 -8.89 10.22
CA LEU A 142 19.78 -8.87 9.53
C LEU A 142 20.93 -8.43 10.47
N SER A 143 20.67 -7.45 11.34
CA SER A 143 21.64 -6.98 12.34
C SER A 143 21.95 -8.04 13.41
N GLU A 144 20.94 -8.79 13.85
CA GLU A 144 21.12 -9.88 14.82
C GLU A 144 21.90 -11.05 14.20
N LEU A 145 21.59 -11.39 12.94
CA LEU A 145 22.36 -12.38 12.18
C LEU A 145 23.83 -12.00 12.07
N GLU A 146 24.15 -10.73 11.83
CA GLU A 146 25.54 -10.26 11.80
C GLU A 146 26.23 -10.40 13.17
N THR A 147 25.52 -10.13 14.25
CA THR A 147 26.04 -10.34 15.62
C THR A 147 26.36 -11.81 15.88
N ILE A 148 25.45 -12.72 15.47
CA ILE A 148 25.65 -14.17 15.62
C ILE A 148 26.82 -14.66 14.78
N LYS A 149 26.97 -14.13 13.55
CA LYS A 149 28.09 -14.43 12.66
C LYS A 149 29.43 -14.09 13.30
N MET A 150 29.54 -12.89 13.88
CA MET A 150 30.76 -12.45 14.56
C MET A 150 31.11 -13.33 15.78
N GLY A 151 30.11 -13.87 16.47
CA GLY A 151 30.28 -14.78 17.61
C GLY A 151 30.64 -16.23 17.22
N ASN A 152 30.27 -16.68 16.00
CA ASN A 152 30.38 -18.06 15.56
C ASN A 152 31.00 -18.18 14.16
N GLY A 153 32.33 -18.15 14.07
CA GLY A 153 33.06 -18.18 12.80
C GLY A 153 32.88 -19.46 11.95
N VAL A 154 32.33 -20.55 12.50
CA VAL A 154 32.07 -21.81 11.77
C VAL A 154 30.78 -21.74 10.93
N LEU A 155 29.90 -20.80 11.23
CA LEU A 155 28.54 -20.72 10.67
C LEU A 155 28.37 -19.55 9.70
N GLY A 156 29.48 -18.88 9.34
CA GLY A 156 29.47 -17.65 8.55
C GLY A 156 28.75 -17.79 7.21
N ASP A 157 29.04 -18.85 6.47
CA ASP A 157 28.46 -19.07 5.14
C ASP A 157 26.94 -19.30 5.21
N MET A 158 26.46 -20.09 6.18
CA MET A 158 25.02 -20.34 6.38
C MET A 158 24.27 -19.08 6.81
N ILE A 159 24.93 -18.20 7.58
CA ILE A 159 24.34 -16.93 8.01
C ILE A 159 24.29 -15.94 6.84
N ASP A 160 25.32 -15.91 5.99
CA ASP A 160 25.32 -15.05 4.80
C ASP A 160 24.22 -15.45 3.82
N GLU A 161 24.04 -16.74 3.56
CA GLU A 161 22.93 -17.25 2.74
C GLU A 161 21.57 -16.82 3.31
N LEU A 162 21.36 -16.99 4.62
CA LEU A 162 20.10 -16.58 5.26
C LEU A 162 19.89 -15.06 5.20
N LYS A 163 20.95 -14.27 5.37
CA LYS A 163 20.87 -12.80 5.26
C LYS A 163 20.47 -12.38 3.85
N ASP A 164 21.04 -12.99 2.81
CA ASP A 164 20.69 -12.69 1.43
C ASP A 164 19.23 -13.04 1.13
N GLU A 165 18.77 -14.21 1.58
CA GLU A 165 17.37 -14.63 1.44
C GLU A 165 16.41 -13.68 2.15
N ILE A 166 16.69 -13.32 3.41
CA ILE A 166 15.87 -12.38 4.20
C ILE A 166 15.90 -10.98 3.59
N ASN A 167 17.05 -10.49 3.15
CA ASN A 167 17.16 -9.18 2.51
C ASN A 167 16.36 -9.12 1.19
N SER A 168 16.27 -10.25 0.47
CA SER A 168 15.45 -10.36 -0.75
C SER A 168 13.95 -10.14 -0.50
N LEU A 169 13.46 -10.23 0.75
CA LEU A 169 12.07 -9.94 1.08
C LEU A 169 11.74 -8.46 0.88
N LYS A 170 12.71 -7.55 1.00
CA LYS A 170 12.49 -6.11 0.78
C LYS A 170 12.15 -5.77 -0.67
N SER A 171 12.75 -6.47 -1.64
CA SER A 171 12.40 -6.31 -3.05
C SER A 171 11.11 -7.03 -3.44
N SER A 172 10.58 -7.88 -2.56
CA SER A 172 9.42 -8.75 -2.84
C SER A 172 8.08 -8.12 -2.44
N TYR A 173 8.05 -6.92 -1.85
CA TYR A 173 6.80 -6.25 -1.46
C TYR A 173 5.85 -6.03 -2.65
N VAL A 174 6.41 -5.80 -3.83
CA VAL A 174 5.66 -5.62 -5.09
C VAL A 174 4.87 -6.86 -5.51
N LEU A 175 5.17 -8.03 -4.95
CA LEU A 175 4.47 -9.29 -5.23
C LEU A 175 3.19 -9.47 -4.39
N GLY A 176 2.94 -8.54 -3.46
CA GLY A 176 1.80 -8.53 -2.55
C GLY A 176 1.95 -9.40 -1.29
N LYS A 177 1.19 -9.08 -0.26
CA LYS A 177 1.12 -9.66 1.10
C LYS A 177 1.12 -11.17 1.10
N LYS A 178 0.27 -11.81 0.30
CA LYS A 178 0.15 -13.27 0.24
C LYS A 178 1.44 -13.92 -0.25
N THR A 179 1.93 -13.51 -1.42
CA THR A 179 3.15 -14.05 -2.03
C THR A 179 4.36 -13.78 -1.15
N TRP A 180 4.43 -12.56 -0.60
CA TRP A 180 5.48 -12.15 0.32
C TRP A 180 5.50 -13.03 1.58
N LYS A 181 4.34 -13.26 2.21
CA LYS A 181 4.20 -14.14 3.38
C LYS A 181 4.63 -15.56 3.06
N GLN A 182 4.21 -16.10 1.91
CA GLN A 182 4.62 -17.44 1.47
C GLN A 182 6.15 -17.55 1.30
N LYS A 183 6.77 -16.53 0.70
CA LYS A 183 8.23 -16.48 0.54
C LYS A 183 8.94 -16.40 1.90
N ALA A 184 8.49 -15.51 2.79
CA ALA A 184 9.03 -15.39 4.15
C ALA A 184 8.92 -16.71 4.93
N THR A 185 7.77 -17.38 4.85
CA THR A 185 7.58 -18.72 5.44
C THR A 185 8.53 -19.75 4.84
N GLY A 186 8.71 -19.76 3.51
CA GLY A 186 9.60 -20.70 2.82
C GLY A 186 11.05 -20.60 3.31
N ILE A 187 11.56 -19.37 3.44
CA ILE A 187 12.91 -19.09 3.97
C ILE A 187 13.05 -19.67 5.38
N ILE A 188 12.09 -19.39 6.27
CA ILE A 188 12.15 -19.81 7.67
C ILE A 188 12.06 -21.34 7.80
N VAL A 189 11.17 -21.99 7.04
CA VAL A 189 11.04 -23.45 7.04
C VAL A 189 12.31 -24.12 6.51
N SER A 190 12.88 -23.57 5.42
CA SER A 190 14.12 -24.07 4.82
C SER A 190 15.27 -24.02 5.83
N PHE A 191 15.39 -22.89 6.54
CA PHE A 191 16.43 -22.70 7.54
C PHE A 191 16.24 -23.61 8.76
N ALA A 192 15.01 -23.73 9.28
CA ALA A 192 14.69 -24.61 10.41
C ALA A 192 14.91 -26.11 10.10
N GLY A 193 14.75 -26.52 8.84
CA GLY A 193 14.92 -27.91 8.42
C GLY A 193 16.37 -28.36 8.26
N ASN A 194 17.33 -27.43 8.15
CA ASN A 194 18.74 -27.74 7.94
C ASN A 194 19.47 -27.97 9.28
N LYS A 195 20.00 -29.19 9.47
CA LYS A 195 20.63 -29.68 10.72
C LYS A 195 21.88 -28.92 11.20
N GLY A 196 22.48 -28.05 10.40
CA GLY A 196 23.52 -27.10 10.86
C GLY A 196 22.94 -25.91 11.64
N GLY A 197 21.61 -25.81 11.69
CA GLY A 197 20.85 -24.68 12.17
C GLY A 197 20.52 -24.70 13.66
N ASP A 198 20.57 -25.80 14.42
CA ASP A 198 19.98 -25.81 15.78
C ASP A 198 20.48 -24.67 16.70
N ALA A 199 21.79 -24.42 16.73
CA ALA A 199 22.37 -23.34 17.54
C ALA A 199 22.08 -21.93 16.97
N ILE A 200 22.01 -21.78 15.65
CA ILE A 200 21.67 -20.51 15.01
C ILE A 200 20.19 -20.24 15.17
N TRP A 201 19.37 -21.24 14.85
CA TRP A 201 17.93 -21.32 15.00
C TRP A 201 17.54 -20.90 16.39
N ASP A 202 18.09 -21.50 17.46
CA ASP A 202 17.79 -21.11 18.83
C ASP A 202 18.11 -19.63 19.10
N ALA A 203 19.19 -19.10 18.53
CA ALA A 203 19.55 -17.69 18.65
C ALA A 203 18.64 -16.74 17.85
N ILE A 204 18.16 -17.13 16.67
CA ILE A 204 17.30 -16.29 15.81
C ILE A 204 15.80 -16.50 16.00
N LYS A 205 15.41 -17.63 16.58
CA LYS A 205 14.02 -18.04 16.89
C LYS A 205 13.20 -16.91 17.51
N PRO A 206 13.66 -16.18 18.56
CA PRO A 206 12.87 -15.11 19.17
C PRO A 206 12.62 -13.94 18.21
N TYR A 207 13.59 -13.60 17.35
CA TYR A 207 13.46 -12.50 16.39
C TYR A 207 12.57 -12.87 15.20
N LEU A 208 12.68 -14.11 14.71
CA LEU A 208 11.77 -14.65 13.70
C LEU A 208 10.35 -14.79 14.23
N LYS A 209 10.19 -15.11 15.53
CA LYS A 209 8.89 -15.16 16.18
C LYS A 209 8.23 -13.77 16.22
N ASP A 210 8.95 -12.74 16.65
CA ASP A 210 8.47 -11.35 16.64
C ASP A 210 8.10 -10.88 15.21
N PHE A 211 8.93 -11.23 14.23
CA PHE A 211 8.70 -10.93 12.82
C PHE A 211 7.43 -11.62 12.26
N MET A 212 7.22 -12.89 12.59
CA MET A 212 6.18 -13.73 11.97
C MET A 212 4.85 -13.78 12.74
N THR A 213 4.81 -13.34 14.01
CA THR A 213 3.60 -13.44 14.87
C THR A 213 2.38 -12.80 14.22
N ASN A 214 2.57 -11.69 13.50
CA ASN A 214 1.48 -10.98 12.81
C ASN A 214 1.35 -11.36 11.33
N GLN A 215 2.32 -12.09 10.77
CA GLN A 215 2.42 -12.33 9.34
C GLN A 215 2.00 -13.75 8.94
N ALA A 216 2.35 -14.77 9.72
CA ALA A 216 1.99 -16.17 9.50
C ALA A 216 1.89 -16.94 10.84
N PRO A 217 0.84 -16.70 11.64
CA PRO A 217 0.69 -17.27 12.98
C PRO A 217 0.64 -18.81 12.99
N GLU A 218 0.15 -19.43 11.92
CA GLU A 218 0.10 -20.89 11.74
C GLU A 218 1.50 -21.52 11.60
N VAL A 219 2.47 -20.77 11.07
CA VAL A 219 3.86 -21.21 10.94
C VAL A 219 4.56 -21.13 12.29
N ILE A 220 4.28 -20.07 13.05
CA ILE A 220 4.76 -19.92 14.42
C ILE A 220 4.32 -21.10 15.28
N HIS A 221 3.04 -21.47 15.20
CA HIS A 221 2.53 -22.56 16.03
C HIS A 221 3.10 -23.94 15.66
N LYS A 222 3.54 -24.15 14.41
CA LYS A 222 4.10 -25.43 13.97
C LYS A 222 5.62 -25.55 14.14
N LEU A 223 6.35 -24.44 14.09
CA LEU A 223 7.82 -24.43 14.10
C LEU A 223 8.42 -23.83 15.38
N LEU A 224 7.67 -23.01 16.12
CA LEU A 224 8.20 -22.14 17.18
C LEU A 224 7.59 -22.36 18.58
N THR A 225 6.61 -23.26 18.72
CA THR A 225 6.15 -23.83 20.01
C THR A 225 6.79 -25.20 20.21
#